data_AF-A0A7X8NSK0-F1
#
_entry.id   AF-A0A7X8NSK0-F1
#
_cell.length_a   1.000
_cell.length_b   1.000
_cell.length_c   1.000
_cell.angle_alpha   90.00
_cell.angle_beta   90.00
_cell.angle_gamma   90.00
#
_symmetry.space_group_name_H-M   'P 1'
#
loop_
_entity.id
_entity.type
_entity.pdbx_description
1 polymer ?
#
loop_
_entity_poly.entity_id
_entity_poly.type
_entity_poly.pdbx_seq_one_letter_code
_entity_poly.pdbx_strand_id
1 'polypeptide(L)'
;MNTTIRAEAADAAAFWNDHAVVLRREAADGVFHGFASLHAGTFADMVRMVARMSESERVNLVIEKSGDRQYSPAEIQALAHRIDFPA
;
A
#
# COMPACT_ATOMS: atom_id res chain seq x y z
N MET A 1 8.12 -36.18 10.58
CA MET A 1 8.59 -35.28 9.50
C MET A 1 7.91 -33.94 9.74
N ASN A 2 8.63 -32.96 10.30
CA ASN A 2 8.06 -31.68 10.74
C ASN A 2 8.39 -30.62 9.65
N THR A 3 7.40 -30.22 8.86
CA THR A 3 7.59 -29.29 7.72
C THR A 3 7.54 -27.85 8.21
N THR A 4 8.65 -27.38 8.75
CA THR A 4 8.80 -26.01 9.23
C THR A 4 9.12 -25.08 8.05
N ILE A 5 8.13 -24.28 7.65
CA ILE A 5 8.27 -22.90 7.20
C ILE A 5 9.09 -22.68 5.90
N ARG A 6 8.40 -22.72 4.76
CA ARG A 6 8.78 -21.97 3.53
C ARG A 6 7.64 -21.04 3.07
N ALA A 7 6.83 -20.57 4.03
CA ALA A 7 5.68 -19.74 3.75
C ALA A 7 5.99 -18.23 3.81
N GLU A 8 7.01 -17.80 4.57
CA GLU A 8 7.16 -16.38 4.93
C GLU A 8 7.61 -15.49 3.76
N ALA A 9 8.51 -15.98 2.90
CA ALA A 9 8.96 -15.21 1.74
C ALA A 9 7.94 -15.18 0.59
N ALA A 10 7.16 -16.26 0.44
CA ALA A 10 6.10 -16.33 -0.57
C ALA A 10 4.91 -15.43 -0.20
N ASP A 11 4.58 -15.35 1.10
CA ASP A 11 3.54 -14.49 1.62
C ASP A 11 3.90 -13.00 1.49
N ALA A 12 5.16 -12.63 1.75
CA ALA A 12 5.63 -11.27 1.54
C ALA A 12 5.52 -10.85 0.06
N ALA A 13 5.96 -11.69 -0.88
CA ALA A 13 5.85 -11.39 -2.31
C ALA A 13 4.39 -11.25 -2.76
N ALA A 14 3.50 -12.12 -2.27
CA ALA A 14 2.06 -12.03 -2.54
C ALA A 14 1.43 -10.78 -1.92
N PHE A 15 1.84 -10.42 -0.71
CA PHE A 15 1.39 -9.20 -0.01
C PHE A 15 1.75 -7.93 -0.79
N TRP A 16 2.97 -7.85 -1.33
CA TRP A 16 3.45 -6.73 -2.13
C TRP A 16 2.86 -6.68 -3.54
N ASN A 17 2.59 -7.85 -4.13
CA ASN A 17 1.95 -7.98 -5.45
C ASN A 17 0.43 -7.87 -5.39
N ASP A 18 -0.14 -7.71 -4.20
CA ASP A 18 -1.57 -7.53 -4.01
C ASP A 18 -2.07 -6.24 -4.65
N HIS A 19 -3.33 -6.24 -5.10
CA HIS A 19 -3.92 -5.07 -5.71
C HIS A 19 -4.09 -3.94 -4.68
N ALA A 20 -3.70 -2.74 -5.05
CA ALA A 20 -3.83 -1.55 -4.23
C ALA A 20 -4.20 -0.33 -5.05
N VAL A 21 -4.88 0.60 -4.40
CA VAL A 21 -5.34 1.85 -4.98
C VAL A 21 -4.92 3.01 -4.10
N VAL A 22 -4.36 4.06 -4.71
CA VAL A 22 -4.06 5.33 -4.05
C VAL A 22 -5.27 6.23 -4.20
N LEU A 23 -5.78 6.73 -3.08
CA LEU A 23 -6.90 7.66 -3.01
C LEU A 23 -6.53 8.84 -2.13
N ARG A 24 -7.21 9.97 -2.32
CA ARG A 24 -7.10 11.08 -1.38
C ARG A 24 -7.87 10.76 -0.11
N ARG A 25 -7.34 11.19 1.04
CA ARG A 25 -7.98 11.04 2.34
C ARG A 25 -9.41 11.59 2.37
N GLU A 26 -9.63 12.73 1.73
CA GLU A 26 -10.95 13.35 1.60
C GLU A 26 -11.94 12.50 0.80
N ALA A 27 -11.44 11.69 -0.11
CA ALA A 27 -12.26 10.81 -0.91
C ALA A 27 -12.44 9.40 -0.31
N ALA A 28 -11.51 8.97 0.55
CA ALA A 28 -11.64 7.75 1.35
C ALA A 28 -12.89 7.76 2.24
N ASP A 29 -13.26 8.96 2.71
CA ASP A 29 -14.40 9.21 3.60
C ASP A 29 -15.67 9.63 2.82
N GLY A 30 -15.53 9.93 1.53
CA GLY A 30 -16.58 10.49 0.70
C GLY A 30 -17.38 9.44 -0.08
N VAL A 31 -18.63 9.79 -0.41
CA VAL A 31 -19.56 8.94 -1.19
C VAL A 31 -19.06 8.67 -2.64
N PHE A 32 -18.04 9.41 -3.10
CA PHE A 32 -17.47 9.31 -4.46
C PHE A 32 -16.18 8.47 -4.52
N HIS A 33 -16.14 7.36 -3.78
CA HIS A 33 -14.99 6.44 -3.71
C HIS A 33 -14.45 6.05 -5.09
N GLY A 34 -15.34 5.82 -6.07
CA GLY A 34 -14.98 5.34 -7.41
C GLY A 34 -14.36 6.38 -8.36
N PHE A 35 -14.41 7.69 -8.05
CA PHE A 35 -13.87 8.74 -8.93
C PHE A 35 -12.56 9.35 -8.41
N ALA A 36 -12.13 8.94 -7.23
CA ALA A 36 -11.02 9.57 -6.52
C ALA A 36 -9.81 8.66 -6.29
N SER A 37 -9.88 7.41 -6.76
CA SER A 37 -8.71 6.57 -6.97
C SER A 37 -7.82 7.22 -8.03
N LEU A 38 -6.69 7.77 -7.59
CA LEU A 38 -5.69 8.46 -8.43
C LEU A 38 -4.82 7.46 -9.20
N HIS A 39 -4.55 6.32 -8.59
CA HIS A 39 -3.73 5.25 -9.16
C HIS A 39 -4.18 3.90 -8.65
N ALA A 40 -4.13 2.89 -9.51
CA ALA A 40 -4.40 1.49 -9.18
C ALA A 40 -3.24 0.65 -9.69
N GLY A 41 -2.74 -0.27 -8.86
CA GLY A 41 -1.57 -1.07 -9.17
C GLY A 41 -1.28 -2.10 -8.10
N THR A 42 -0.01 -2.53 -7.99
CA THR A 42 0.41 -3.40 -6.89
C THR A 42 0.73 -2.57 -5.65
N PHE A 43 0.56 -3.17 -4.47
CA PHE A 43 0.83 -2.50 -3.21
C PHE A 43 2.25 -1.95 -3.12
N ALA A 44 3.24 -2.72 -3.60
CA ALA A 44 4.63 -2.25 -3.65
C ALA A 44 4.81 -1.02 -4.55
N ASP A 45 4.18 -0.98 -5.72
CA ASP A 45 4.30 0.16 -6.62
C ASP A 45 3.66 1.42 -6.02
N MET A 46 2.50 1.27 -5.37
CA MET A 46 1.82 2.37 -4.68
C MET A 46 2.66 2.89 -3.50
N VAL A 47 3.22 2.01 -2.67
CA VAL A 47 4.12 2.40 -1.58
C VAL A 47 5.34 3.14 -2.12
N ARG A 48 5.95 2.65 -3.21
CA ARG A 48 7.10 3.30 -3.87
C ARG A 48 6.74 4.65 -4.48
N MET A 49 5.54 4.78 -5.02
CA MET A 49 5.02 6.03 -5.57
C MET A 49 4.84 7.06 -4.46
N VAL A 50 4.13 6.72 -3.40
CA VAL A 50 3.86 7.62 -2.26
C VAL A 50 5.15 7.97 -1.50
N ALA A 51 6.10 7.03 -1.37
CA ALA A 51 7.39 7.29 -0.76
C ALA A 51 8.26 8.28 -1.57
N ARG A 52 8.06 8.38 -2.89
CA ARG A 52 8.74 9.35 -3.76
C ARG A 52 8.09 10.75 -3.74
N MET A 53 6.90 10.89 -3.16
CA MET A 53 6.20 12.17 -3.06
C MET A 53 6.66 12.97 -1.83
N SER A 54 6.50 14.29 -1.90
CA SER A 54 6.78 15.19 -0.78
C SER A 54 5.84 14.92 0.40
N GLU A 55 6.31 15.23 1.61
CA GLU A 55 5.55 14.98 2.84
C GLU A 55 4.17 15.64 2.87
N SER A 56 4.09 16.85 2.32
CA SER A 56 2.87 17.66 2.20
C SER A 56 1.83 17.06 1.24
N GLU A 57 2.27 16.31 0.23
CA GLU A 57 1.39 15.66 -0.74
C GLU A 57 0.92 14.31 -0.17
N ARG A 58 1.86 13.50 0.32
CA ARG A 58 1.55 12.16 0.86
C ARG A 58 0.63 12.20 2.07
N VAL A 59 0.67 13.23 2.92
CA VAL A 59 -0.19 13.32 4.12
C VAL A 59 -1.69 13.32 3.77
N ASN A 60 -2.02 13.72 2.54
CA ASN A 60 -3.37 13.75 2.01
C ASN A 60 -3.73 12.49 1.18
N LEU A 61 -2.83 11.51 1.09
CA LEU A 61 -2.99 10.28 0.33
C LEU A 61 -3.09 9.06 1.25
N VAL A 62 -3.92 8.11 0.85
CA VAL A 62 -4.16 6.84 1.53
C VAL A 62 -4.03 5.73 0.50
N ILE A 63 -3.44 4.60 0.89
CA ILE A 63 -3.40 3.40 0.04
C ILE A 63 -4.41 2.41 0.58
N GLU A 64 -5.38 2.02 -0.24
CA GLU A 64 -6.30 0.93 0.06
C GLU A 64 -5.82 -0.34 -0.63
N LYS A 65 -5.62 -1.40 0.14
CA LYS A 65 -5.17 -2.72 -0.32
C LYS A 65 -6.36 -3.65 -0.43
N SER A 66 -6.57 -4.23 -1.61
CA SER A 66 -7.67 -5.14 -1.98
C SER A 66 -9.09 -4.67 -1.61
N GLY A 67 -9.30 -3.37 -1.36
CA GLY A 67 -10.59 -2.85 -0.88
C GLY A 67 -10.93 -3.22 0.56
N ASP A 68 -10.00 -3.84 1.29
CA ASP A 68 -10.23 -4.36 2.64
C ASP A 68 -9.53 -3.48 3.69
N ARG A 69 -8.27 -3.12 3.42
CA ARG A 69 -7.43 -2.42 4.40
C ARG A 69 -6.84 -1.13 3.85
N GLN A 70 -7.08 -0.04 4.55
CA GLN A 70 -6.50 1.26 4.27
C GLN A 70 -5.22 1.47 5.08
N TYR A 71 -4.19 2.02 4.43
CA TYR A 71 -2.89 2.33 5.01
C TYR A 71 -2.67 3.84 4.95
N SER A 72 -2.37 4.40 6.11
CA SER A 72 -2.05 5.83 6.25
C SER A 72 -0.65 6.13 5.72
N PRO A 73 -0.35 7.38 5.33
CA PRO A 73 0.97 7.75 4.79
C PRO A 73 2.12 7.53 5.79
N ALA A 74 1.84 7.63 7.09
CA ALA A 74 2.81 7.26 8.12
C ALA A 74 3.12 5.75 8.15
N GLU A 75 2.11 4.90 7.96
CA GLU A 75 2.30 3.44 7.88
C GLU A 75 3.01 3.06 6.58
N ILE A 76 2.67 3.71 5.48
CA ILE A 76 3.31 3.52 4.17
C ILE A 76 4.80 3.85 4.26
N GLN A 77 5.18 4.92 4.96
CA GLN A 77 6.58 5.23 5.26
C GLN A 77 7.26 4.11 6.05
N ALA A 78 6.64 3.66 7.13
CA ALA A 78 7.18 2.56 7.93
C ALA A 78 7.36 1.27 7.10
N LEU A 79 6.43 1.01 6.17
CA LEU A 79 6.47 -0.11 5.24
C LEU A 79 7.55 0.06 4.16
N ALA A 80 7.75 1.27 3.64
CA ALA A 80 8.83 1.56 2.68
C ALA A 80 10.22 1.39 3.31
N HIS A 81 10.33 1.57 4.62
CA HIS A 81 11.54 1.31 5.39
C HIS A 81 11.71 -0.15 5.85
N ARG A 82 10.75 -1.06 5.58
CA ARG A 82 10.92 -2.48 5.92
C ARG A 82 12.02 -3.12 5.07
N ILE A 83 12.78 -4.00 5.71
CA ILE A 83 13.77 -4.86 5.04
C ILE A 83 13.13 -5.81 4.02
N ASP A 84 11.85 -6.14 4.19
CA ASP A 84 11.08 -6.98 3.28
C ASP A 84 10.55 -6.24 2.04
N PHE A 85 10.80 -4.93 1.93
CA PHE A 85 10.31 -4.12 0.81
C PHE A 85 11.07 -4.48 -0.48
N PRO A 86 10.37 -4.81 -1.59
CA PRO A 86 11.02 -5.15 -2.84
C PRO A 86 11.78 -3.94 -3.44
N ALA A 87 13.06 -4.17 -3.78
CA ALA A 87 13.98 -3.16 -4.32
C ALA A 87 13.64 -2.70 -5.74
#